data_AF-A0A101X9B9-F1
#
_entry.id   AF-A0A101X9B9-F1
#
_cell.length_a   1.000
_cell.length_b   1.000
_cell.length_c   1.000
_cell.angle_alpha   90.00
_cell.angle_beta   90.00
_cell.angle_gamma   90.00
#
_symmetry.space_group_name_H-M   'P 1'
#
loop_
_entity.id
_entity.type
_entity.pdbx_description
1 polymer ?
#
loop_
_entity_poly.entity_id
_entity_poly.type
_entity_poly.pdbx_seq_one_letter_code
_entity_poly.pdbx_strand_id
1 'polypeptide(L)' 'MRYVAVVCPRCGMASAARSGAKSHVCPFCGARIDLERASAIASGSAEEVRRAVARHNEAARRRAERE' A
#
# COMPACT_ATOMS: atom_id res chain seq x y z
N MET A 1 -1.06 0.72 18.21
CA MET A 1 -1.03 -0.26 17.08
C MET A 1 -0.23 0.33 15.95
N ARG A 2 0.69 -0.44 15.36
CA ARG A 2 1.47 -0.01 14.19
C ARG A 2 0.82 -0.51 12.90
N TYR A 3 1.03 0.26 11.84
CA TYR A 3 0.57 -0.01 10.49
C TYR A 3 1.75 0.11 9.53
N VAL A 4 1.62 -0.48 8.35
CA VAL A 4 2.57 -0.39 7.25
C VAL A 4 1.82 0.03 5.99
N ALA A 5 2.40 0.93 5.21
CA ALA A 5 1.95 1.27 3.87
C ALA A 5 2.73 0.38 2.90
N VAL A 6 2.03 -0.47 2.15
CA VAL A 6 2.64 -1.37 1.15
C VAL A 6 2.11 -1.07 -0.24
N VAL A 7 2.96 -1.22 -1.24
CA VAL A 7 2.58 -1.04 -2.64
C VAL A 7 2.24 -2.38 -3.27
N CYS A 8 1.11 -2.45 -3.97
CA CYS A 8 0.73 -3.63 -4.72
C CYS A 8 1.63 -3.78 -5.94
N PRO A 9 2.35 -4.91 -6.10
CA PRO A 9 3.20 -5.13 -7.27
C PRO A 9 2.40 -5.37 -8.56
N ARG A 10 1.08 -5.62 -8.47
CA ARG A 10 0.23 -5.84 -9.65
C ARG A 10 -0.36 -4.56 -10.23
N CYS A 11 -0.98 -3.72 -9.40
CA CYS A 11 -1.64 -2.50 -9.86
C CYS A 11 -0.90 -1.21 -9.48
N GLY A 12 0.21 -1.29 -8.74
CA GLY A 12 0.96 -0.12 -8.30
C GLY A 12 0.28 0.72 -7.22
N MET A 13 -0.90 0.34 -6.74
CA MET A 13 -1.61 1.07 -5.69
C MET A 13 -1.05 0.73 -4.31
N ALA A 14 -0.85 1.75 -3.50
CA ALA A 14 -0.53 1.62 -2.09
C ALA A 14 -1.77 1.32 -1.25
N SER A 15 -1.58 0.52 -0.21
CA SER A 15 -2.62 0.14 0.74
C SER A 15 -2.05 0.02 2.16
N ALA A 16 -2.90 0.23 3.16
CA ALA A 16 -2.51 0.15 4.56
C ALA A 16 -2.75 -1.26 5.11
N ALA A 17 -1.73 -1.84 5.73
CA ALA A 17 -1.79 -3.13 6.40
C ALA A 17 -1.38 -3.01 7.86
N ARG A 18 -1.85 -3.94 8.70
CA ARG A 18 -1.45 -3.98 10.12
C ARG A 18 -0.04 -4.58 10.23
N SER A 19 0.84 -3.95 11.00
CA SER A 19 2.18 -4.49 11.24
C SER A 19 2.06 -5.81 12.01
N GLY A 20 2.44 -6.93 11.38
CA GLY A 20 2.34 -8.28 11.94
C GLY A 20 1.42 -9.23 11.18
N ALA A 21 0.66 -8.74 10.19
CA ALA A 21 0.02 -9.63 9.22
C ALA A 21 1.08 -10.17 8.23
N LYS A 22 0.94 -11.44 7.82
CA LYS A 22 1.82 -12.06 6.82
C LYS A 22 1.45 -11.67 5.39
N SER A 23 0.16 -11.48 5.13
CA SER A 23 -0.35 -11.12 3.81
C SER A 23 -1.48 -10.11 3.91
N HIS A 24 -1.59 -9.29 2.87
CA HIS A 24 -2.65 -8.31 2.68
C HIS A 24 -3.27 -8.49 1.30
N VAL A 25 -4.59 -8.48 1.20
CA VAL A 25 -5.27 -8.49 -0.10
C VAL A 25 -5.43 -7.05 -0.56
N CYS A 26 -4.93 -6.75 -1.77
CA CYS A 26 -5.08 -5.44 -2.37
C CYS A 26 -6.57 -5.14 -2.61
N PRO A 27 -7.12 -4.06 -2.03
CA PRO A 27 -8.53 -3.72 -2.20
C PRO A 27 -8.86 -3.21 -3.61
N PHE A 28 -7.85 -2.91 -4.43
CA PHE A 28 -8.01 -2.36 -5.78
C PHE A 28 -8.10 -3.45 -6.86
N CYS A 29 -7.18 -4.42 -6.86
CA CYS A 29 -7.10 -5.45 -7.91
C CYS A 29 -7.31 -6.89 -7.38
N GLY A 30 -7.52 -7.07 -6.07
CA GLY A 30 -7.67 -8.40 -5.46
C GLY A 30 -6.38 -9.21 -5.33
N ALA A 31 -5.23 -8.67 -5.74
CA ALA A 31 -3.95 -9.38 -5.62
C ALA A 31 -3.55 -9.61 -4.15
N ARG A 32 -3.02 -10.80 -3.86
CA ARG A 32 -2.44 -11.12 -2.55
C ARG A 32 -1.02 -10.56 -2.47
N ILE A 33 -0.81 -9.61 -1.56
CA ILE A 33 0.45 -8.98 -1.25
C ILE A 33 1.06 -9.71 -0.06
N ASP A 34 2.25 -10.27 -0.25
CA ASP A 34 3.04 -10.82 0.84
C ASP A 34 3.73 -9.67 1.58
N LEU A 35 3.36 -9.41 2.83
CA LEU A 35 3.87 -8.27 3.59
C LEU A 35 5.31 -8.47 4.07
N GLU A 36 5.80 -9.72 4.11
CA GLU A 36 7.21 -10.01 4.43
C GLU A 36 8.12 -9.69 3.25
N ARG A 37 7.60 -9.77 2.02
CA ARG A 37 8.35 -9.53 0.77
C ARG A 37 8.00 -8.22 0.07
N ALA A 38 6.91 -7.57 0.45
CA ALA A 38 6.45 -6.35 -0.21
C ALA A 38 7.26 -5.12 0.21
N SER A 39 7.46 -4.21 -0.74
CA SER A 39 8.06 -2.91 -0.47
C SER A 39 7.11 -2.05 0.36
N ALA A 40 7.46 -1.87 1.63
CA ALA A 40 6.81 -0.91 2.51
C ALA A 40 7.35 0.49 2.24
N ILE A 41 6.45 1.45 1.97
CA ILE A 41 6.81 2.85 1.72
C ILE A 41 6.76 3.70 3.00
N ALA A 42 6.07 3.22 4.03
CA ALA A 42 6.02 3.84 5.35
C ALA A 42 5.59 2.82 6.40
N SER A 43 5.96 3.05 7.65
CA SER A 43 5.45 2.29 8.80
C SER A 43 5.33 3.21 10.01
N GLY A 44 4.28 3.07 10.80
CA GLY A 44 4.06 3.96 11.94
C GLY A 44 2.64 3.93 12.45
N SER A 45 2.16 5.09 12.89
CA SER A 45 0.77 5.29 13.28
C SER A 45 -0.18 5.15 12.08
N ALA A 46 -1.47 4.96 12.37
CA ALA A 46 -2.49 4.89 11.33
C ALA A 46 -2.58 6.18 10.49
N GLU A 47 -2.23 7.33 11.08
CA GLU A 47 -2.25 8.61 10.39
C GLU A 47 -1.08 8.76 9.42
N GLU A 48 0.14 8.46 9.86
CA GLU A 48 1.34 8.50 9.01
C GLU A 48 1.22 7.56 7.81
N VAL A 49 0.73 6.34 8.04
CA VAL A 49 0.52 5.34 7.00
C VAL A 49 -0.56 5.78 6.02
N ARG A 50 -1.71 6.28 6.50
CA ARG A 50 -2.75 6.81 5.61
C ARG A 50 -2.25 7.97 4.76
N ARG A 51 -1.48 8.88 5.35
CA ARG A 51 -0.87 10.00 4.61
C ARG A 51 0.10 9.50 3.54
N ALA A 52 0.91 8.49 3.83
CA ALA A 52 1.82 7.89 2.85
C ALA A 52 1.08 7.18 1.71
N VAL A 53 0.04 6.39 2.03
CA VAL A 53 -0.80 5.71 1.04
C VAL A 53 -1.50 6.71 0.12
N ALA A 54 -2.12 7.76 0.68
CA ALA A 54 -2.81 8.78 -0.10
C ALA A 54 -1.87 9.48 -1.08
N ARG A 55 -0.69 9.91 -0.63
CA ARG A 55 0.32 10.54 -1.50
C ARG A 55 0.78 9.61 -2.62
N HIS A 56 0.97 8.32 -2.34
CA HIS A 56 1.40 7.37 -3.36
C HIS A 56 0.30 7.10 -4.39
N ASN A 57 -0.94 6.89 -3.94
CA ASN A 57 -2.09 6.63 -4.80
C ASN A 57 -2.45 7.82 -5.68
N GLU A 58 -2.30 9.05 -5.18
CA GLU A 58 -2.49 10.25 -6.01
C GLU A 58 -1.49 10.30 -7.17
N ALA A 59 -0.22 9.99 -6.90
CA ALA A 59 0.81 9.91 -7.93
C ALA A 59 0.61 8.73 -8.90
N ALA A 60 0.14 7.58 -8.41
CA ALA A 60 -0.15 6.41 -9.24
C ALA A 60 -1.34 6.65 -10.18
N ARG A 61 -2.41 7.31 -9.70
CA ARG A 61 -3.59 7.65 -10.50
C ARG A 61 -3.23 8.53 -11.70
N ARG A 62 -2.38 9.54 -11.50
CA ARG A 62 -1.89 10.41 -12.60
C ARG A 62 -1.08 9.67 -13.67
N ARG A 63 -0.49 8.52 -13.33
CA ARG A 63 0.24 7.67 -14.29
C ARG A 63 -0.70 6.77 -15.08
N ALA A 64 -1.70 6.19 -14.41
CA ALA A 64 -2.72 5.37 -15.07
C ALA A 64 -3.58 6.15 -16.07
N GLU A 65 -3.77 7.47 -15.87
CA GLU A 65 -4.52 8.34 -16.79
C GLU A 65 -3.74 8.75 -18.05
N ARG A 66 -2.46 8.35 -18.20
CA ARG A 66 -1.60 8.70 -19.34
C ARG A 66 -1.34 7.56 -20.34
N GLU A 67 -1.80 6.35 -20.06
CA GLU A 67 -1.79 5.19 -20.97
C GLU A 67 -3.18 4.98 -21.58
#